data_AF-A0A7R8VUB7-F1
#
_entry.id   AF-A0A7R8VUB7-F1
#
_cell.length_a   1.000
_cell.length_b   1.000
_cell.length_c   1.000
_cell.angle_alpha   90.00
_cell.angle_beta   90.00
_cell.angle_gamma   90.00
#
_symmetry.space_group_name_H-M   'P 1'
#
loop_
_entity.id
_entity.type
_entity.pdbx_description
1 polymer ?
#
loop_
_entity_poly.entity_id
_entity_poly.type
_entity_poly.pdbx_seq_one_letter_code
_entity_poly.pdbx_strand_id
1 'polypeptide(L)'
;LGGGRADMTRFARARGSKSSNERTPEEATSWQDMRQQLKDTEHKKSQLREQANKPKLDQEDYDRLIKLRKLLIDKGIPKSEMLSTMKLERRRAEKSLAREKKKVCFHCRKSGHILSECPELISAPGEDAAGTGLCFKCGSTEHTHLECRVTRKQEFRHAKCFVCEEQGHIARQCPNNPRGLYPNGGGCKICGDVTHLRRDCPRQIQENEAQNITISTLNSASLEMIDGEDKIKTHKKSNKPKQKNIIKF
;
A
#
# COMPACT_ATOMS: atom_id res chain seq x y z
N LEU A 1 1.46 -49.07 -16.20
CA LEU A 1 2.48 -48.26 -16.90
C LEU A 1 2.84 -47.08 -15.99
N GLY A 2 4.05 -47.13 -15.44
CA GLY A 2 4.45 -46.44 -14.21
C GLY A 2 4.59 -44.92 -14.32
N GLY A 3 4.27 -44.25 -13.21
CA GLY A 3 4.48 -42.82 -13.03
C GLY A 3 5.95 -42.48 -12.84
N GLY A 4 6.46 -41.58 -13.67
CA GLY A 4 7.80 -41.01 -13.54
C GLY A 4 7.84 -40.02 -12.37
N ARG A 5 8.71 -40.30 -11.39
CA ARG A 5 9.14 -39.31 -10.40
C ARG A 5 10.08 -38.32 -11.10
N ALA A 6 9.78 -37.03 -11.03
CA ALA A 6 10.71 -36.00 -11.46
C ALA A 6 11.91 -35.97 -10.50
N ASP A 7 13.09 -36.31 -11.01
CA ASP A 7 14.35 -36.18 -10.27
C ASP A 7 14.64 -34.71 -9.98
N MET A 8 14.56 -34.33 -8.70
CA MET A 8 15.07 -33.04 -8.23
C MET A 8 16.60 -33.07 -8.28
N THR A 9 17.18 -32.60 -9.38
CA THR A 9 18.60 -32.32 -9.47
C THR A 9 18.97 -31.21 -8.48
N ARG A 10 19.48 -31.62 -7.32
CA ARG A 10 20.15 -30.71 -6.38
C ARG A 10 21.43 -30.24 -7.03
N PHE A 11 21.45 -29.00 -7.53
CA PHE A 11 22.68 -28.34 -7.98
C PHE A 11 23.73 -28.46 -6.86
N ALA A 12 24.83 -29.17 -7.14
CA ALA A 12 25.99 -29.21 -6.25
C ALA A 12 26.52 -27.78 -6.10
N ARG A 13 26.62 -27.29 -4.86
CA ARG A 13 27.16 -25.94 -4.60
C ARG A 13 28.62 -25.92 -5.03
N ALA A 14 29.02 -24.86 -5.74
CA ALA A 14 30.39 -24.72 -6.24
C ALA A 14 31.40 -24.89 -5.10
N ARG A 15 32.42 -25.73 -5.33
CA ARG A 15 33.56 -25.94 -4.42
C ARG A 15 34.21 -24.59 -4.09
N GLY A 16 34.52 -24.35 -2.82
CA GLY A 16 35.09 -23.07 -2.36
C GLY A 16 34.10 -21.92 -2.17
N SER A 17 32.80 -22.08 -2.47
CA SER A 17 31.81 -21.06 -2.09
C SER A 17 31.57 -21.05 -0.56
N LYS A 18 31.18 -19.90 0.01
CA LYS A 18 30.82 -19.73 1.44
C LYS A 18 29.77 -20.73 1.97
N SER A 19 29.06 -21.40 1.07
CA SER A 19 27.99 -22.37 1.36
C SER A 19 28.32 -23.82 0.99
N SER A 20 29.56 -24.09 0.54
CA SER A 20 30.06 -25.46 0.28
C SER A 20 30.61 -26.09 1.56
N ASN A 21 30.52 -27.42 1.66
CA ASN A 21 31.12 -28.20 2.75
C ASN A 21 32.65 -28.31 2.63
N GLU A 22 33.21 -28.03 1.46
CA GLU A 22 34.66 -27.96 1.25
C GLU A 22 35.09 -26.50 1.24
N ARG A 23 35.59 -26.04 2.40
CA ARG A 23 36.25 -24.75 2.54
C ARG A 23 37.73 -24.92 2.23
N THR A 24 38.23 -24.12 1.29
CA THR A 24 39.66 -23.91 1.12
C THR A 24 40.20 -23.17 2.34
N PRO A 25 41.43 -23.47 2.80
CA PRO A 25 42.04 -22.71 3.89
C PRO A 25 42.20 -21.25 3.45
N GLU A 26 41.48 -20.34 4.10
CA GLU A 26 41.64 -18.90 3.90
C GLU A 26 42.86 -18.43 4.70
N GLU A 27 43.60 -17.45 4.15
CA GLU A 27 44.69 -16.80 4.88
C GLU A 27 44.13 -16.16 6.15
N ALA A 28 44.87 -16.30 7.26
CA ALA A 28 44.42 -15.79 8.55
C ALA A 28 44.16 -14.29 8.45
N THR A 29 42.95 -13.85 8.81
CA THR A 29 42.62 -12.43 8.87
C THR A 29 43.63 -11.72 9.77
N SER A 30 44.26 -10.67 9.24
CA SER A 30 45.24 -9.91 10.00
C SER A 30 44.61 -9.38 11.29
N TRP A 31 45.41 -9.29 12.36
CA TRP A 31 44.96 -8.75 13.65
C TRP A 31 44.40 -7.33 13.51
N GLN A 32 44.93 -6.55 12.56
CA GLN A 32 44.44 -5.22 12.23
C GLN A 32 43.02 -5.27 11.64
N ASP A 33 42.77 -6.17 10.69
CA ASP A 33 41.47 -6.36 10.05
C ASP A 33 40.43 -6.88 11.04
N MET A 34 40.83 -7.80 11.92
CA MET A 34 39.96 -8.35 12.95
C MET A 34 39.54 -7.26 13.96
N ARG A 35 40.46 -6.37 14.34
CA ARG A 35 40.15 -5.21 15.21
C ARG A 35 39.23 -4.20 14.51
N GLN A 36 39.42 -3.99 13.21
CA GLN A 36 38.57 -3.10 12.41
C GLN A 36 37.14 -3.67 12.30
N GLN A 37 37.00 -4.97 12.03
CA GLN A 37 35.71 -5.66 11.99
C GLN A 37 34.94 -5.51 13.32
N LEU A 38 35.60 -5.67 14.46
CA LEU A 38 34.97 -5.48 15.77
C LEU A 38 34.44 -4.05 15.93
N LYS A 39 35.22 -3.03 15.58
CA LYS A 39 34.78 -1.63 15.60
C LYS A 39 33.59 -1.38 14.68
N ASP A 40 33.62 -1.94 13.47
CA ASP A 40 32.52 -1.84 12.51
C ASP A 40 31.25 -2.52 13.03
N THR A 41 31.38 -3.67 13.72
CA THR A 41 30.25 -4.33 14.35
C THR A 41 29.66 -3.52 15.50
N GLU A 42 30.47 -2.89 16.34
CA GLU A 42 30.00 -2.01 17.41
C GLU A 42 29.30 -0.78 16.84
N HIS A 43 29.89 -0.14 15.83
CA HIS A 43 29.31 1.00 15.14
C HIS A 43 27.97 0.64 14.50
N LYS A 44 27.89 -0.50 13.80
CA LYS A 44 26.65 -1.02 13.21
C LYS A 44 25.60 -1.35 14.27
N LYS A 45 26.00 -1.92 15.41
CA LYS A 45 25.10 -2.23 16.54
C LYS A 45 24.59 -0.94 17.19
N SER A 46 25.43 0.08 17.33
CA SER A 46 25.06 1.41 17.79
C SER A 46 24.04 2.06 16.86
N GLN A 47 24.31 2.08 15.55
CA GLN A 47 23.39 2.64 14.54
C GLN A 47 22.03 1.93 14.52
N LEU A 48 22.00 0.60 14.62
CA LEU A 48 20.75 -0.17 14.71
C LEU A 48 19.97 0.17 15.97
N ARG A 49 20.67 0.35 17.10
CA ARG A 49 20.05 0.72 18.39
C ARG A 49 19.50 2.14 18.34
N GLU A 50 20.21 3.07 17.71
CA GLU A 50 19.78 4.45 17.50
C GLU A 50 18.59 4.56 16.53
N GLN A 51 18.60 3.81 15.42
CA GLN A 51 17.44 3.68 14.54
C GLN A 51 16.23 3.06 15.23
N ALA A 52 16.43 2.06 16.10
CA ALA A 52 15.36 1.47 16.89
C ALA A 52 14.80 2.43 17.95
N ASN A 53 15.62 3.37 18.44
CA ASN A 53 15.25 4.37 19.46
C ASN A 53 14.69 5.67 18.87
N LYS A 54 14.72 5.86 17.53
CA LYS A 54 14.10 7.02 16.90
C LYS A 54 12.61 7.08 17.30
N PRO A 55 12.12 8.25 17.76
CA PRO A 55 10.72 8.40 18.12
C PRO A 55 9.86 8.06 16.90
N LYS A 56 8.95 7.10 17.08
CA LYS A 56 8.01 6.65 16.03
C LYS A 56 6.82 7.60 15.89
N LEU A 57 6.96 8.82 16.38
CA LEU A 57 5.92 9.79 16.64
C LEU A 57 6.46 11.18 16.31
N ASP A 58 5.57 12.05 15.84
CA ASP A 58 5.90 13.45 15.60
C ASP A 58 6.02 14.19 16.94
N GLN A 59 6.74 15.31 16.93
CA GLN A 59 7.05 16.06 18.15
C GLN A 59 5.78 16.55 18.86
N GLU A 60 4.79 17.01 18.10
CA GLU A 60 3.52 17.47 18.63
C GLU A 60 2.72 16.36 19.32
N ASP A 61 2.76 15.15 18.73
CA ASP A 61 2.11 13.97 19.28
C ASP A 61 2.78 13.53 20.59
N TYR A 62 4.12 13.63 20.65
CA TYR A 62 4.87 13.37 21.87
C TYR A 62 4.49 14.33 23.00
N ASP A 63 4.42 15.64 22.71
CA ASP A 63 4.01 16.66 23.68
C ASP A 63 2.56 16.47 24.13
N ARG A 64 1.67 16.09 23.20
CA ARG A 64 0.27 15.76 23.50
C ARG A 64 0.18 14.57 24.47
N LEU A 65 0.98 13.53 24.27
CA LEU A 65 1.04 12.36 25.16
C LEU A 65 1.57 12.73 26.56
N ILE A 66 2.58 13.60 26.66
CA ILE A 66 3.07 14.08 27.97
C ILE A 66 1.97 14.84 28.71
N LYS A 67 1.28 15.76 28.02
CA LYS A 67 0.17 16.53 28.60
C LYS A 67 -0.96 15.61 29.06
N LEU A 68 -1.32 14.62 28.25
CA LEU A 68 -2.32 13.62 28.60
C LEU A 68 -1.93 12.84 29.86
N ARG A 69 -0.68 12.41 29.97
CA ARG A 69 -0.20 11.68 31.15
C ARG A 69 -0.33 12.50 32.44
N LYS A 70 0.02 13.79 32.39
CA LYS A 70 -0.13 14.70 33.55
C LYS A 70 -1.60 14.82 33.96
N LEU A 71 -2.48 15.06 32.99
CA LEU A 71 -3.92 15.16 33.23
C LEU A 71 -4.53 13.88 33.83
N LEU A 72 -4.04 12.69 33.45
CA LEU A 72 -4.50 11.43 34.03
C LEU A 72 -4.04 11.25 35.48
N ILE A 73 -2.83 11.71 35.82
CA ILE A 73 -2.30 11.70 37.18
C ILE A 73 -3.09 12.68 38.06
N ASP A 74 -3.34 13.89 37.57
CA ASP A 74 -4.08 14.94 38.30
C ASP A 74 -5.53 14.50 38.59
N LYS A 75 -6.12 13.70 37.69
CA LYS A 75 -7.45 13.10 37.87
C LYS A 75 -7.48 11.89 38.81
N GLY A 76 -6.34 11.47 39.35
CA GLY A 76 -6.26 10.35 40.29
C GLY A 76 -6.61 8.98 39.70
N ILE A 77 -6.48 8.81 38.38
CA ILE A 77 -6.83 7.55 37.70
C ILE A 77 -5.83 6.45 38.13
N PRO A 78 -6.28 5.22 38.39
CA PRO A 78 -5.39 4.12 38.75
C PRO A 78 -4.35 3.86 37.65
N LYS A 79 -3.13 3.49 38.06
CA LYS A 79 -1.99 3.28 37.13
C LYS A 79 -2.30 2.30 35.99
N SER A 80 -3.11 1.27 36.23
CA SER A 80 -3.52 0.28 35.22
C SER A 80 -4.31 0.92 34.05
N GLU A 81 -5.28 1.77 34.37
CA GLU A 81 -6.10 2.50 33.40
C GLU A 81 -5.29 3.61 32.71
N MET A 82 -4.41 4.29 33.44
CA MET A 82 -3.50 5.26 32.83
C MET A 82 -2.59 4.61 31.78
N LEU A 83 -2.06 3.41 32.05
CA LEU A 83 -1.21 2.71 31.08
C LEU A 83 -2.00 2.24 29.85
N SER A 84 -3.25 1.78 30.03
CA SER A 84 -4.08 1.33 28.91
C SER A 84 -4.47 2.47 27.97
N THR A 85 -4.88 3.60 28.53
CA THR A 85 -5.22 4.84 27.81
C THR A 85 -4.01 5.42 27.08
N MET A 86 -2.87 5.56 27.76
CA MET A 86 -1.62 6.02 27.15
C MET A 86 -1.14 5.11 26.02
N LYS A 87 -1.24 3.78 26.18
CA LYS A 87 -0.89 2.80 25.13
C LYS A 87 -1.83 2.88 23.93
N LEU A 88 -3.10 3.20 24.14
CA LEU A 88 -4.07 3.39 23.06
C LEU A 88 -3.76 4.66 22.27
N GLU A 89 -3.56 5.79 22.95
CA GLU A 89 -3.26 7.07 22.31
C GLU A 89 -1.92 7.04 21.58
N ARG A 90 -0.89 6.41 22.16
CA ARG A 90 0.37 6.15 21.47
C ARG A 90 0.15 5.38 20.16
N ARG A 91 -0.63 4.28 20.20
CA ARG A 91 -0.93 3.49 19.00
C ARG A 91 -1.74 4.29 17.97
N ARG A 92 -2.61 5.20 18.40
CA ARG A 92 -3.39 6.06 17.52
C ARG A 92 -2.47 7.06 16.80
N ALA A 93 -1.57 7.70 17.53
CA ALA A 93 -0.59 8.62 16.98
C ALA A 93 0.38 7.92 16.01
N GLU A 94 0.94 6.75 16.38
CA GLU A 94 1.78 5.94 15.50
C GLU A 94 1.03 5.54 14.20
N LYS A 95 -0.26 5.21 14.29
CA LYS A 95 -1.10 4.92 13.12
C LYS A 95 -1.39 6.16 12.27
N SER A 96 -1.55 7.33 12.88
CA SER A 96 -1.76 8.60 12.17
C SER A 96 -0.54 8.94 11.32
N LEU A 97 0.63 8.96 11.96
CA LEU A 97 1.91 9.20 11.31
C LEU A 97 2.20 8.15 10.23
N ALA A 98 1.87 6.87 10.46
CA ALA A 98 1.99 5.84 9.44
C ALA A 98 1.04 6.04 8.24
N ARG A 99 -0.12 6.70 8.43
CA ARG A 99 -1.02 7.08 7.32
C ARG A 99 -0.45 8.27 6.56
N GLU A 100 0.07 9.28 7.26
CA GLU A 100 0.72 10.45 6.66
C GLU A 100 1.94 10.06 5.82
N LYS A 101 2.81 9.19 6.35
CA LYS A 101 3.94 8.63 5.58
C LYS A 101 3.51 7.83 4.35
N LYS A 102 2.26 7.35 4.29
CA LYS A 102 1.71 6.65 3.12
C LYS A 102 1.00 7.59 2.14
N LYS A 103 0.73 8.83 2.51
CA LYS A 103 0.22 9.85 1.56
C LYS A 103 1.31 10.10 0.53
N VAL A 104 0.96 10.10 -0.74
CA VAL A 104 1.88 10.35 -1.85
C VAL A 104 1.38 11.57 -2.61
N CYS A 105 2.27 12.52 -2.86
CA CYS A 105 1.95 13.70 -3.64
C CYS A 105 1.72 13.35 -5.10
N PHE A 106 0.66 13.85 -5.73
CA PHE A 106 0.36 13.52 -7.13
C PHE A 106 1.28 14.23 -8.13
N HIS A 107 1.96 15.31 -7.73
CA HIS A 107 2.91 16.05 -8.57
C HIS A 107 4.30 15.39 -8.54
N CYS A 108 4.95 15.40 -7.37
CA CYS A 108 6.33 14.91 -7.23
C CYS A 108 6.45 13.41 -6.92
N ARG A 109 5.33 12.72 -6.62
CA ARG A 109 5.26 11.30 -6.19
C ARG A 109 6.10 10.94 -4.96
N LYS A 110 6.56 11.93 -4.19
CA LYS A 110 7.22 11.72 -2.89
C LYS A 110 6.16 11.44 -1.81
N SER A 111 6.51 10.57 -0.88
CA SER A 111 5.65 10.21 0.26
C SER A 111 5.76 11.23 1.40
N GLY A 112 4.68 11.42 2.15
CA GLY A 112 4.65 12.25 3.36
C GLY A 112 3.89 13.56 3.23
N HIS A 113 3.40 13.92 2.04
CA HIS A 113 2.63 15.15 1.81
C HIS A 113 1.61 14.99 0.66
N ILE A 114 0.67 15.93 0.55
CA ILE A 114 -0.36 15.99 -0.50
C ILE A 114 0.01 17.08 -1.52
N LEU A 115 -0.67 17.16 -2.67
CA LEU A 115 -0.51 18.23 -3.66
C LEU A 115 -0.44 19.64 -3.06
N SER A 116 -1.32 19.97 -2.11
CA SER A 116 -1.37 21.29 -1.46
C SER A 116 -0.15 21.61 -0.59
N GLU A 117 0.53 20.58 -0.08
CA GLU A 117 1.70 20.67 0.79
C GLU A 117 2.98 20.33 0.01
N CYS A 118 2.94 20.35 -1.33
CA CYS A 118 4.07 19.98 -2.15
C CYS A 118 5.14 21.09 -2.10
N PRO A 119 6.34 20.83 -1.57
CA PRO A 119 7.38 21.84 -1.45
C PRO A 119 7.83 22.37 -2.82
N GLU A 120 7.75 21.54 -3.87
CA GLU A 120 8.09 21.93 -5.24
C GLU A 120 7.08 22.95 -5.81
N LEU A 121 5.80 22.85 -5.44
CA LEU A 121 4.77 23.81 -5.86
C LEU A 121 4.81 25.09 -5.02
N ILE A 122 5.20 24.99 -3.74
CA ILE A 122 5.32 26.15 -2.84
C ILE A 122 6.56 26.98 -3.18
N SER A 123 7.65 26.34 -3.60
CA SER A 123 8.94 27.01 -3.85
C SER A 123 9.08 27.61 -5.25
N ALA A 124 8.21 27.24 -6.19
CA ALA A 124 8.16 27.80 -7.53
C ALA A 124 6.91 28.68 -7.69
N PRO A 125 6.98 30.00 -7.43
CA PRO A 125 5.88 30.93 -7.62
C PRO A 125 5.73 31.28 -9.10
N GLY A 126 5.67 30.26 -9.96
CA GLY A 126 5.25 30.38 -11.34
C GLY A 126 3.74 30.25 -11.40
N GLU A 127 3.10 31.24 -12.00
CA GLU A 127 1.68 31.50 -12.28
C GLU A 127 0.80 30.33 -12.82
N ASP A 128 1.36 29.13 -12.93
CA ASP A 128 0.72 27.91 -13.42
C ASP A 128 0.45 26.84 -12.34
N ALA A 129 0.45 27.23 -11.06
CA ALA A 129 0.18 26.36 -9.91
C ALA A 129 -1.19 25.65 -9.97
N ALA A 130 -1.22 24.61 -10.80
CA ALA A 130 -1.97 23.38 -10.71
C ALA A 130 -3.50 23.46 -10.64
N GLY A 131 -4.17 24.47 -11.19
CA GLY A 131 -5.64 24.43 -11.33
C GLY A 131 -6.37 24.02 -10.04
N THR A 132 -5.79 24.38 -8.89
CA THR A 132 -6.04 23.78 -7.56
C THR A 132 -7.34 24.28 -6.92
N GLY A 133 -8.24 24.81 -7.75
CA GLY A 133 -9.61 25.18 -7.43
C GLY A 133 -10.52 25.12 -8.66
N LEU A 134 -10.01 24.69 -9.83
CA LEU A 134 -10.78 24.61 -11.06
C LEU A 134 -11.54 23.28 -11.11
N CYS A 135 -12.83 23.34 -11.41
CA CYS A 135 -13.60 22.16 -11.72
C CYS A 135 -13.11 21.53 -13.01
N PHE A 136 -12.55 20.32 -12.93
CA PHE A 136 -12.03 19.59 -14.09
C PHE A 136 -13.05 19.30 -15.21
N LYS A 137 -14.36 19.43 -14.92
CA LYS A 137 -15.44 19.20 -15.89
C LYS A 137 -15.92 20.47 -16.60
N CYS A 138 -15.94 21.62 -15.92
CA CYS A 138 -16.52 22.86 -16.46
C CYS A 138 -15.63 24.10 -16.32
N GLY A 139 -14.45 23.98 -15.71
CA GLY A 139 -13.48 25.07 -15.59
C GLY A 139 -13.82 26.14 -14.55
N SER A 140 -14.92 26.03 -13.81
CA SER A 140 -15.28 27.00 -12.77
C SER A 140 -14.40 26.87 -11.54
N THR A 141 -14.05 27.99 -10.90
CA THR A 141 -13.27 28.03 -9.65
C THR A 141 -14.08 27.81 -8.38
N GLU A 142 -15.42 27.81 -8.49
CA GLU A 142 -16.32 27.82 -7.34
C GLU A 142 -16.54 26.45 -6.69
N HIS A 143 -16.28 25.36 -7.40
CA HIS A 143 -16.57 24.00 -6.92
C HIS A 143 -15.59 22.96 -7.46
N THR A 144 -15.52 21.81 -6.79
CA THR A 144 -14.70 20.69 -7.24
C THR A 144 -15.46 19.77 -8.20
N HIS A 145 -14.76 18.92 -8.96
CA HIS A 145 -15.36 17.98 -9.91
C HIS A 145 -16.45 17.04 -9.31
N LEU A 146 -16.46 16.86 -7.98
CA LEU A 146 -17.44 16.06 -7.24
C LEU A 146 -18.79 16.78 -7.08
N GLU A 147 -18.76 18.09 -6.87
CA GLU A 147 -19.93 18.94 -6.65
C GLU A 147 -20.43 19.58 -7.95
N CYS A 148 -19.74 19.31 -9.06
CA CYS A 148 -20.12 19.81 -10.37
C CYS A 148 -21.46 19.27 -10.83
N ARG A 149 -22.41 20.17 -11.05
CA ARG A 149 -23.77 19.88 -11.54
C ARG A 149 -23.82 19.53 -13.03
N VAL A 150 -22.72 19.75 -13.77
CA VAL A 150 -22.62 19.42 -15.19
C VAL A 150 -22.52 17.89 -15.37
N THR A 151 -23.55 17.29 -15.96
CA THR A 151 -23.71 15.85 -16.16
C THR A 151 -23.08 15.31 -17.44
N ARG A 152 -22.29 16.13 -18.18
CA ARG A 152 -21.57 15.66 -19.38
C ARG A 152 -20.67 14.49 -18.99
N LYS A 153 -20.86 13.34 -19.66
CA LYS A 153 -20.13 12.11 -19.37
C LYS A 153 -18.63 12.32 -19.63
N GLN A 154 -17.84 12.25 -18.55
CA GLN A 154 -16.47 11.74 -18.52
C GLN A 154 -15.36 12.51 -19.27
N GLU A 155 -15.61 13.70 -19.81
CA GLU A 155 -14.52 14.47 -20.43
C GLU A 155 -13.97 15.50 -19.45
N PHE A 156 -12.82 15.20 -18.85
CA PHE A 156 -12.08 16.12 -17.98
C PHE A 156 -11.31 17.15 -18.82
N ARG A 157 -12.03 17.89 -19.67
CA ARG A 157 -11.46 18.85 -20.64
C ARG A 157 -10.51 19.85 -19.99
N HIS A 158 -10.83 20.27 -18.77
CA HIS A 158 -10.08 21.28 -18.04
C HIS A 158 -9.05 20.68 -17.08
N ALA A 159 -8.93 19.34 -16.99
CA ALA A 159 -7.85 18.71 -16.22
C ALA A 159 -6.56 18.71 -17.04
N LYS A 160 -5.49 19.26 -16.45
CA LYS A 160 -4.10 19.04 -16.90
C LYS A 160 -3.58 17.73 -16.29
N CYS A 161 -3.00 16.86 -17.10
CA CYS A 161 -2.43 15.61 -16.64
C CYS A 161 -1.07 15.84 -15.95
N PHE A 162 -0.88 15.37 -14.72
CA PHE A 162 0.40 15.51 -14.00
C PHE A 162 1.53 14.60 -14.53
N VAL A 163 1.32 13.85 -15.60
CA VAL A 163 2.30 12.92 -16.17
C VAL A 163 2.78 13.34 -17.54
N CYS A 164 1.86 13.71 -18.45
CA CYS A 164 2.18 14.19 -19.80
C CYS A 164 1.91 15.69 -20.00
N GLU A 165 1.40 16.40 -18.99
CA GLU A 165 1.09 17.84 -18.99
C GLU A 165 0.00 18.28 -19.99
N GLU A 166 -0.51 17.37 -20.80
CA GLU A 166 -1.62 17.59 -21.72
C GLU A 166 -2.95 17.78 -20.98
N GLN A 167 -3.84 18.56 -21.59
CA GLN A 167 -5.21 18.80 -21.09
C GLN A 167 -6.19 17.77 -21.63
N GLY A 168 -7.23 17.46 -20.86
CA GLY A 168 -8.34 16.61 -21.29
C GLY A 168 -8.52 15.31 -20.52
N HIS A 169 -7.53 14.93 -19.69
CA HIS A 169 -7.58 13.70 -18.90
C HIS A 169 -6.85 13.84 -17.57
N ILE A 170 -7.16 12.96 -16.62
CA ILE A 170 -6.47 12.86 -15.33
C ILE A 170 -5.33 11.83 -15.47
N ALA A 171 -4.28 11.92 -14.65
CA ALA A 171 -3.15 10.98 -14.63
C ALA A 171 -3.53 9.49 -14.62
N ARG A 172 -4.70 9.11 -14.10
CA ARG A 172 -5.22 7.73 -14.13
C ARG A 172 -5.67 7.26 -15.53
N GLN A 173 -6.15 8.18 -16.36
CA GLN A 173 -6.64 7.94 -17.71
C GLN A 173 -5.59 8.33 -18.77
N CYS A 174 -4.37 8.65 -18.36
CA CYS A 174 -3.30 9.01 -19.28
C CYS A 174 -2.90 7.79 -20.13
N PRO A 175 -2.97 7.89 -21.47
CA PRO A 175 -2.57 6.80 -22.36
C PRO A 175 -1.06 6.57 -22.31
N ASN A 176 -0.28 7.62 -22.09
CA ASN A 176 1.19 7.60 -22.05
C ASN A 176 1.68 7.86 -20.63
N ASN A 177 1.51 6.88 -19.73
CA ASN A 177 2.01 6.99 -18.35
C ASN A 177 3.28 6.14 -18.17
N PRO A 178 4.49 6.68 -18.40
CA PRO A 178 5.73 5.92 -18.21
C PRO A 178 5.96 5.49 -16.77
N ARG A 179 5.37 6.21 -15.80
CA ARG A 179 5.56 5.97 -14.37
C ARG A 179 4.62 4.93 -13.79
N GLY A 180 3.55 4.50 -14.47
CA GLY A 180 2.61 3.55 -13.88
C GLY A 180 1.43 4.18 -13.14
N LEU A 181 0.32 3.43 -13.02
CA LEU A 181 -0.88 3.81 -12.25
C LEU A 181 -0.67 3.71 -10.73
N TYR A 182 0.36 2.98 -10.29
CA TYR A 182 0.64 2.76 -8.87
C TYR A 182 1.28 3.98 -8.19
N PRO A 183 1.03 4.19 -6.87
CA PRO A 183 1.60 5.33 -6.13
C PRO A 183 3.13 5.40 -6.18
N ASN A 184 3.80 4.25 -6.05
CA ASN A 184 5.28 4.15 -6.10
C ASN A 184 5.80 3.94 -7.53
N GLY A 185 4.92 4.04 -8.52
CA GLY A 185 5.17 3.69 -9.91
C GLY A 185 5.18 2.19 -10.21
N GLY A 186 5.21 1.87 -11.50
CA GLY A 186 5.18 0.51 -12.05
C GLY A 186 3.82 0.05 -12.56
N GLY A 187 3.80 -1.15 -13.14
CA GLY A 187 2.60 -1.81 -13.66
C GLY A 187 2.05 -2.88 -12.73
N CYS A 188 1.00 -3.54 -13.20
CA CYS A 188 0.36 -4.67 -12.55
C CYS A 188 1.41 -5.76 -12.24
N LYS A 189 1.45 -6.24 -10.99
CA LYS A 189 2.46 -7.23 -10.54
C LYS A 189 2.33 -8.63 -11.18
N ILE A 190 1.29 -8.87 -11.98
CA ILE A 190 0.97 -10.17 -12.58
C ILE A 190 1.29 -10.17 -14.08
N CYS A 191 0.91 -9.12 -14.79
CA CYS A 191 1.11 -9.01 -16.25
C CYS A 191 2.11 -7.92 -16.65
N GLY A 192 2.48 -7.00 -15.76
CA GLY A 192 3.37 -5.88 -16.04
C GLY A 192 2.69 -4.63 -16.62
N ASP A 193 1.42 -4.71 -17.01
CA ASP A 193 0.72 -3.60 -17.66
C ASP A 193 0.49 -2.41 -16.73
N VAL A 194 0.67 -1.20 -17.25
CA VAL A 194 0.52 0.06 -16.50
C VAL A 194 -0.95 0.53 -16.40
N THR A 195 -1.82 0.00 -17.24
CA THR A 195 -3.18 0.52 -17.46
C THR A 195 -4.18 0.15 -16.36
N HIS A 196 -3.89 -0.86 -15.54
CA HIS A 196 -4.84 -1.38 -14.56
C HIS A 196 -4.19 -1.70 -13.21
N LEU A 197 -5.01 -1.75 -12.16
CA LEU A 197 -4.58 -2.23 -10.85
C LEU A 197 -4.64 -3.75 -10.82
N ARG A 198 -3.82 -4.38 -9.97
CA ARG A 198 -3.80 -5.85 -9.73
C ARG A 198 -5.18 -6.48 -9.59
N ARG A 199 -6.14 -5.77 -8.97
CA ARG A 199 -7.52 -6.25 -8.78
C ARG A 199 -8.29 -6.37 -10.09
N ASP A 200 -8.02 -5.49 -11.03
CA ASP A 200 -8.68 -5.40 -12.32
C ASP A 200 -7.83 -6.09 -13.42
N CYS A 201 -6.87 -6.94 -13.02
CA CYS A 201 -6.03 -7.65 -13.95
C CYS A 201 -6.81 -8.77 -14.63
N PRO A 202 -6.88 -8.79 -15.98
CA PRO A 202 -7.67 -9.80 -16.70
C PRO A 202 -7.16 -11.22 -16.40
N ARG A 203 -5.84 -11.41 -16.25
CA ARG A 203 -5.26 -12.71 -15.86
C ARG A 203 -5.74 -13.17 -14.48
N GLN A 204 -5.76 -12.26 -13.49
CA GLN A 204 -6.22 -12.58 -12.14
C GLN A 204 -7.72 -12.85 -12.10
N ILE A 205 -8.52 -12.12 -12.89
CA ILE A 205 -9.97 -12.33 -12.97
C ILE A 205 -10.25 -13.73 -13.54
N GLN A 206 -9.58 -14.10 -14.63
CA GLN A 206 -9.70 -15.43 -15.24
C GLN A 206 -9.27 -16.55 -14.29
N GLU A 207 -8.14 -16.38 -13.57
CA GLU A 207 -7.69 -17.36 -12.57
C GLU A 207 -8.65 -17.48 -11.38
N ASN A 208 -9.14 -16.36 -10.85
CA ASN A 208 -10.10 -16.37 -9.75
C ASN A 208 -11.44 -16.99 -10.17
N GLU A 209 -11.90 -16.74 -11.40
CA GLU A 209 -13.11 -17.37 -11.95
C GLU A 209 -12.92 -18.88 -12.12
N ALA A 210 -11.73 -19.35 -12.51
CA ALA A 210 -11.42 -20.77 -12.60
C ALA A 210 -11.28 -21.45 -11.21
N GLN A 211 -10.82 -20.71 -10.19
CA GLN A 211 -10.58 -21.25 -8.84
C GLN A 211 -11.77 -21.10 -7.89
N ASN A 212 -12.80 -20.33 -8.25
CA ASN A 212 -13.99 -20.13 -7.41
C ASN A 212 -14.94 -21.32 -7.51
N ILE A 213 -14.51 -22.46 -6.97
CA ILE A 213 -15.37 -23.61 -6.72
C ILE A 213 -16.24 -23.27 -5.51
N THR A 214 -17.48 -22.84 -5.77
CA THR A 214 -18.44 -22.55 -4.70
C THR A 214 -19.01 -23.85 -4.14
N ILE A 215 -18.62 -24.23 -2.93
CA ILE A 215 -19.35 -25.25 -2.16
C ILE A 215 -20.68 -24.62 -1.76
N SER A 216 -21.80 -25.18 -2.23
CA SER A 216 -23.13 -24.75 -1.79
C SER A 216 -23.30 -25.04 -0.31
N THR A 217 -23.72 -24.03 0.47
CA THR A 217 -24.15 -24.24 1.86
C THR A 217 -25.33 -25.21 1.85
N LEU A 218 -25.18 -26.37 2.46
CA LEU A 218 -26.26 -27.34 2.61
C LEU A 218 -27.36 -26.72 3.49
N ASN A 219 -28.56 -26.56 2.92
CA ASN A 219 -29.75 -26.23 3.70
C ASN A 219 -30.29 -27.51 4.36
N SER A 220 -30.95 -27.37 5.50
CA SER A 220 -31.52 -28.49 6.30
C SER A 220 -32.52 -29.38 5.55
N ALA A 221 -33.04 -28.93 4.40
CA ALA A 221 -33.92 -29.73 3.54
C ALA A 221 -33.16 -30.76 2.67
N SER A 222 -31.83 -30.69 2.61
CA SER A 222 -31.01 -31.54 1.72
C SER A 222 -30.51 -32.84 2.37
N LEU A 223 -30.91 -33.14 3.61
CA LEU A 223 -30.39 -34.29 4.37
C LEU A 223 -31.13 -35.61 4.09
N GLU A 224 -32.30 -35.59 3.44
CA GLU A 224 -33.15 -36.78 3.24
C GLU A 224 -33.18 -37.35 1.81
N MET A 225 -32.23 -36.99 0.94
CA MET A 225 -32.13 -37.60 -0.40
C MET A 225 -30.67 -37.88 -0.75
N ILE A 226 -30.14 -39.02 -0.30
CA ILE A 226 -28.77 -39.49 -0.59
C ILE A 226 -28.72 -40.51 -1.74
N ASP A 227 -29.84 -40.81 -2.42
CA ASP A 227 -29.85 -41.81 -3.51
C ASP A 227 -30.34 -41.23 -4.84
N GLY A 228 -29.55 -40.33 -5.45
CA GLY A 228 -29.82 -39.85 -6.81
C GLY A 228 -28.64 -39.11 -7.43
N GLU A 229 -28.20 -39.57 -8.61
CA GLU A 229 -27.07 -39.03 -9.36
C GLU A 229 -27.26 -37.54 -9.73
N ASP A 230 -26.50 -36.65 -9.08
CA ASP A 230 -26.63 -35.21 -9.27
C ASP A 230 -25.94 -34.72 -10.55
N LYS A 231 -26.74 -34.29 -11.53
CA LYS A 231 -26.29 -33.44 -12.63
C LYS A 231 -25.93 -32.05 -12.09
N ILE A 232 -24.64 -31.70 -12.14
CA ILE A 232 -24.09 -30.38 -11.79
C ILE A 232 -24.79 -29.29 -12.63
N LYS A 233 -25.65 -28.48 -11.99
CA LYS A 233 -26.22 -27.28 -12.62
C LYS A 233 -25.32 -26.07 -12.33
N THR A 234 -24.64 -25.58 -13.36
CA THR A 234 -23.86 -24.34 -13.30
C THR A 234 -24.79 -23.13 -13.28
N HIS A 235 -24.97 -22.48 -12.13
CA HIS A 235 -25.64 -21.17 -12.06
C HIS A 235 -24.62 -20.03 -12.04
N LYS A 236 -24.59 -19.22 -13.11
CA LYS A 236 -23.88 -17.93 -13.18
C LYS A 236 -24.52 -16.96 -12.18
N LYS A 237 -23.82 -16.62 -11.10
CA LYS A 237 -24.21 -15.47 -10.24
C LYS A 237 -23.79 -14.17 -10.92
N SER A 238 -24.76 -13.40 -11.41
CA SER A 238 -24.54 -12.00 -11.79
C SER A 238 -24.31 -11.17 -10.53
N ASN A 239 -23.11 -10.63 -10.35
CA ASN A 239 -22.81 -9.66 -9.30
C ASN A 239 -23.49 -8.32 -9.62
N LYS A 240 -24.71 -8.09 -9.12
CA LYS A 240 -25.30 -6.74 -9.11
C LYS A 240 -24.64 -5.90 -8.00
N PRO A 241 -24.31 -4.62 -8.26
CA PRO A 241 -23.72 -3.74 -7.26
C PRO A 241 -24.72 -3.45 -6.13
N LYS A 242 -24.24 -3.50 -4.88
CA LYS A 242 -25.04 -3.23 -3.67
C LYS A 242 -25.55 -1.78 -3.69
N GLN A 243 -26.87 -1.60 -3.63
CA GLN A 243 -27.48 -0.29 -3.43
C GLN A 243 -27.15 0.21 -2.01
N LYS A 244 -26.76 1.48 -1.91
CA LYS A 244 -26.50 2.14 -0.63
C LYS A 244 -27.84 2.61 -0.07
N ASN A 245 -28.21 2.16 1.12
CA ASN A 245 -29.40 2.66 1.81
C ASN A 245 -29.12 4.09 2.28
N ILE A 246 -29.85 5.04 1.68
CA ILE A 246 -29.88 6.44 2.12
C ILE A 246 -30.91 6.50 3.24
N ILE A 247 -30.46 6.78 4.47
CA ILE A 247 -31.36 7.17 5.55
C ILE A 247 -31.75 8.62 5.26
N LYS A 248 -33.02 8.84 4.90
CA LYS A 248 -33.59 10.18 4.80
C LYS A 248 -33.91 10.64 6.22
N PHE A 249 -33.39 11.82 6.57
CA PHE A 249 -33.88 12.60 7.70
C PHE A 249 -35.19 13.27 7.31
#